data_AF-A0A6P4IG04-F1
#
_entry.id   AF-A0A6P4IG04-F1
#
_cell.length_a   1.000
_cell.length_b   1.000
_cell.length_c   1.000
_cell.angle_alpha   90.00
_cell.angle_beta   90.00
_cell.angle_gamma   90.00
#
_symmetry.space_group_name_H-M   'P 1'
#
loop_
_entity.id
_entity.type
_entity.pdbx_description
1 polymer ?
#
loop_
_entity_poly.entity_id
_entity_poly.type
_entity_poly.pdbx_seq_one_letter_code
_entity_poly.pdbx_strand_id
1 'polypeptide(L)'
;MLPRFRSFYGKLIIFILVALCFILYSKVQQNSPADENPSPPARAAALRGHGRDSYHEDHDSENEIARPATQSPYELSIQFDLQKQQVGLGDKGVAVHLTGAAKERGDAIYKKIALNEELSEQLMYNRTVGDHRNPLCAAQKYDDGSLPSASVVIIFFNEPYSVLLRTVHSTLSTCNEKALKEIILVDDGSDNPELGGKLDYYVRTRTPPGKVTVLRLKNRLGLIRARLAGARIATGDVLIFLDAHCEGNIGWCEPLLQRIKESRTSVLVPIIDVIDASDFQYSTNGYKSFQVGGFQWNGHFDWINLPEREKQRQRRECRQEREICPAYSPTMAGGLFAMDRRYFWEVGSYDEQMDGWGGENLEMSFRIWQCGGTIETIPCSRVGHIFRDFHPYKFPNDRDTHGINTARMALVWMDEYINIFFLNRPDLKFHADIGDVTHRVMLRKKLRCKSFEWYLKNIYPEKFVPNQEVQGWGKVRALSANLCLDDLLQNNEKPYNAGLYPCGKVLQKSQLFSFTNSQVLRNELSCATVQHSESPPYRVVMVPCMENDEFNEQWKYEAQHLIHSNTGMCLDHRGLKSLDDAQVAPCDSHSESQRWSLEH
;
A
#
# COMPACT_ATOMS: atom_id res chain seq x y z
N MET A 1 49.17 -37.12 7.59
CA MET A 1 48.30 -37.99 8.42
C MET A 1 47.45 -37.14 9.38
N LEU A 2 46.66 -36.18 8.89
CA LEU A 2 46.00 -35.15 9.73
C LEU A 2 44.50 -34.83 9.45
N PRO A 3 43.86 -35.14 8.31
CA PRO A 3 42.44 -34.79 8.13
C PRO A 3 41.45 -35.71 8.86
N ARG A 4 41.85 -36.94 9.25
CA ARG A 4 40.97 -37.87 9.99
C ARG A 4 40.75 -37.52 11.47
N PHE A 5 41.67 -36.78 12.11
CA PHE A 5 41.55 -36.46 13.54
C PHE A 5 40.50 -35.38 13.85
N ARG A 6 40.28 -34.40 12.96
CA ARG A 6 39.25 -33.34 13.18
C ARG A 6 37.81 -33.87 13.19
N SER A 7 37.52 -34.97 12.48
CA SER A 7 36.17 -35.56 12.44
C SER A 7 35.76 -36.27 13.74
N PHE A 8 36.75 -36.80 14.49
CA PHE A 8 36.47 -37.55 15.72
C PHE A 8 36.03 -36.62 16.87
N TYR A 9 36.77 -35.53 17.11
CA TYR A 9 36.44 -34.58 18.17
C TYR A 9 35.09 -33.88 17.97
N GLY A 10 34.73 -33.52 16.72
CA GLY A 10 33.41 -32.94 16.43
C GLY A 10 32.25 -33.88 16.79
N LYS A 11 32.38 -35.18 16.48
CA LYS A 11 31.39 -36.20 16.85
C LYS A 11 31.33 -36.43 18.37
N LEU A 12 32.48 -36.41 19.05
CA LEU A 12 32.56 -36.56 20.50
C LEU A 12 31.87 -35.40 21.24
N ILE A 13 32.04 -34.16 20.78
CA ILE A 13 31.39 -32.97 21.35
C ILE A 13 29.86 -33.06 21.19
N ILE A 14 29.37 -33.43 20.01
CA ILE A 14 27.93 -33.62 19.77
C ILE A 14 27.37 -34.71 20.69
N PHE A 15 28.07 -35.83 20.85
CA PHE A 15 27.64 -36.92 21.73
C PHE A 15 27.55 -36.51 23.20
N ILE A 16 28.52 -35.73 23.69
CA ILE A 16 28.52 -35.19 25.06
C ILE A 16 27.36 -34.20 25.27
N LEU A 17 27.08 -33.32 24.30
CA LEU A 17 25.95 -32.38 24.39
C LEU A 17 24.60 -33.11 24.42
N VAL A 18 24.40 -34.12 23.58
CA VAL A 18 23.16 -34.93 23.59
C VAL A 18 23.01 -35.68 24.92
N ALA A 19 24.09 -36.25 25.46
CA ALA A 19 24.06 -36.91 26.77
C ALA A 19 23.71 -35.94 27.92
N LEU A 20 24.25 -34.72 27.91
CA LEU A 20 23.91 -33.67 28.88
C LEU A 20 22.43 -33.26 28.79
N CYS A 21 21.88 -33.08 27.59
CA CYS A 21 20.45 -32.81 27.40
C CYS A 21 19.58 -33.96 27.95
N PHE A 22 19.98 -35.22 27.75
CA PHE A 22 19.22 -36.37 28.26
C PHE A 22 19.25 -36.49 29.79
N ILE A 23 20.38 -36.18 30.43
CA ILE A 23 20.51 -36.12 31.90
C ILE A 23 19.66 -34.98 32.47
N LEU A 24 19.66 -33.80 31.83
CA LEU A 24 18.83 -32.67 32.25
C LEU A 24 17.33 -32.98 32.11
N TYR A 25 16.92 -33.58 30.99
CA TYR A 25 15.52 -34.01 30.77
C TYR A 25 15.07 -35.04 31.82
N SER A 26 15.93 -36.02 32.14
CA SER A 26 15.65 -37.05 33.15
C SER A 26 15.51 -36.44 34.56
N LYS A 27 16.31 -35.43 34.91
CA LYS A 27 16.18 -34.70 36.19
C LYS A 27 14.90 -33.87 36.28
N VAL A 28 14.40 -33.31 35.17
CA VAL A 28 13.12 -32.59 35.16
C VAL A 28 11.95 -33.55 35.40
N GLN A 29 11.97 -34.75 34.80
CA GLN A 29 10.94 -35.77 35.01
C GLN A 29 10.91 -36.36 36.44
N GLN A 30 12.03 -36.35 37.17
CA GLN A 30 12.12 -36.89 38.53
C GLN A 30 11.56 -35.95 39.63
N ASN A 31 11.20 -34.71 39.30
CA ASN A 31 10.78 -33.68 40.27
C ASN A 31 9.29 -33.29 40.21
N SER A 32 8.42 -34.12 39.62
CA SER A 32 6.96 -33.95 39.68
C SER A 32 6.35 -34.81 40.81
N PRO A 33 5.67 -34.20 41.82
CA PRO A 33 4.86 -34.95 42.78
C PRO A 33 3.60 -35.54 42.12
N ALA A 34 3.10 -36.66 42.65
CA ALA A 34 2.00 -37.44 42.08
C ALA A 34 0.60 -37.02 42.59
N ASP A 35 -0.42 -37.36 41.80
CA ASP A 35 -1.86 -37.24 42.11
C ASP A 35 -2.33 -38.16 43.24
N GLU A 36 -3.40 -37.76 43.94
CA GLU A 36 -4.45 -38.70 44.38
C GLU A 36 -5.84 -38.02 44.49
N ASN A 37 -6.86 -38.65 43.89
CA ASN A 37 -8.28 -38.28 43.85
C ASN A 37 -9.05 -39.01 44.98
N PRO A 38 -10.22 -38.54 45.52
CA PRO A 38 -11.50 -38.54 44.76
C PRO A 38 -12.61 -37.54 45.23
N SER A 39 -13.81 -37.67 44.65
CA SER A 39 -15.07 -36.95 44.95
C SER A 39 -16.20 -37.93 45.36
N PRO A 40 -17.46 -37.53 45.68
CA PRO A 40 -18.09 -36.25 46.08
C PRO A 40 -18.68 -36.39 47.54
N PRO A 41 -19.93 -36.05 47.98
CA PRO A 41 -20.98 -35.09 47.55
C PRO A 41 -21.70 -34.25 48.67
N ALA A 42 -22.62 -33.38 48.23
CA ALA A 42 -23.93 -32.99 48.83
C ALA A 42 -24.08 -32.13 50.13
N ARG A 43 -24.70 -30.94 49.91
CA ARG A 43 -25.80 -30.27 50.68
C ARG A 43 -25.65 -29.91 52.18
N ALA A 44 -25.70 -28.59 52.41
CA ALA A 44 -26.75 -27.85 53.15
C ALA A 44 -26.45 -27.20 54.54
N ALA A 45 -26.66 -25.88 54.53
CA ALA A 45 -27.33 -25.04 55.55
C ALA A 45 -26.57 -24.50 56.79
N ALA A 46 -26.94 -23.25 57.12
CA ALA A 46 -26.91 -22.61 58.46
C ALA A 46 -25.54 -22.21 59.06
N LEU A 47 -25.34 -21.05 59.71
CA LEU A 47 -26.18 -19.87 60.02
C LEU A 47 -25.28 -18.62 60.28
N ARG A 48 -25.80 -17.43 59.92
CA ARG A 48 -25.65 -16.10 60.57
C ARG A 48 -24.31 -15.66 61.23
N GLY A 49 -23.90 -14.42 60.93
CA GLY A 49 -23.55 -13.47 62.00
C GLY A 49 -22.54 -12.36 61.69
N HIS A 50 -23.04 -11.11 61.60
CA HIS A 50 -22.33 -9.84 61.83
C HIS A 50 -21.06 -9.46 61.02
N GLY A 51 -21.20 -8.37 60.25
CA GLY A 51 -20.55 -7.12 60.66
C GLY A 51 -19.38 -6.59 59.80
N ARG A 52 -19.72 -5.71 58.85
CA ARG A 52 -18.96 -4.50 58.42
C ARG A 52 -17.42 -4.50 58.58
N ASP A 53 -16.69 -4.35 57.47
CA ASP A 53 -16.37 -3.00 56.98
C ASP A 53 -15.89 -2.98 55.51
N SER A 54 -15.84 -1.77 54.94
CA SER A 54 -15.76 -1.37 53.53
C SER A 54 -14.64 -1.95 52.66
N TYR A 55 -15.01 -2.32 51.42
CA TYR A 55 -14.22 -2.09 50.20
C TYR A 55 -15.14 -1.53 49.11
N HIS A 56 -14.67 -0.51 48.36
CA HIS A 56 -15.39 0.04 47.21
C HIS A 56 -15.05 -0.76 45.95
N GLU A 57 -16.03 -1.51 45.45
CA GLU A 57 -16.11 -1.97 44.06
C GLU A 57 -17.48 -1.54 43.52
N ASP A 58 -17.52 -0.48 42.70
CA ASP A 58 -18.72 -0.19 41.89
C ASP A 58 -18.57 -0.92 40.55
N HIS A 59 -18.84 -2.23 40.60
CA HIS A 59 -19.36 -2.96 39.47
C HIS A 59 -20.82 -2.51 39.25
N ASP A 60 -21.08 -1.73 38.21
CA ASP A 60 -22.45 -1.44 37.77
C ASP A 60 -22.66 -1.95 36.34
N SER A 61 -23.23 -3.16 36.26
CA SER A 61 -23.77 -3.74 35.04
C SER A 61 -25.24 -4.07 35.26
N GLU A 62 -26.08 -3.72 34.28
CA GLU A 62 -27.46 -4.19 34.12
C GLU A 62 -28.52 -3.63 35.08
N ASN A 63 -28.89 -2.36 34.83
CA ASN A 63 -30.31 -1.98 34.79
C ASN A 63 -30.55 -0.70 33.95
N GLU A 64 -30.17 -0.73 32.66
CA GLU A 64 -30.79 0.19 31.69
C GLU A 64 -32.25 -0.23 31.49
N ILE A 65 -33.13 0.30 32.35
CA ILE A 65 -34.54 0.47 32.05
C ILE A 65 -34.61 1.12 30.67
N ALA A 66 -35.26 0.47 29.71
CA ALA A 66 -35.32 0.89 28.32
C ALA A 66 -35.95 2.28 28.19
N ARG A 67 -35.11 3.32 28.26
CA ARG A 67 -35.52 4.70 28.01
C ARG A 67 -36.01 4.77 26.56
N PRO A 68 -37.16 5.43 26.28
CA PRO A 68 -37.62 5.58 24.91
C PRO A 68 -36.50 6.21 24.07
N ALA A 69 -36.34 5.77 22.82
CA ALA A 69 -35.18 6.11 21.98
C ALA A 69 -34.88 7.63 21.92
N THR A 70 -35.93 8.45 22.02
CA THR A 70 -35.91 9.93 22.12
C THR A 70 -35.18 10.51 23.34
N GLN A 71 -34.72 9.70 24.30
CA GLN A 71 -34.00 10.12 25.51
C GLN A 71 -32.53 9.67 25.57
N SER A 72 -32.03 8.96 24.56
CA SER A 72 -30.60 8.62 24.54
C SER A 72 -29.75 9.87 24.21
N PRO A 73 -28.63 10.14 24.91
CA PRO A 73 -27.74 11.22 24.53
C PRO A 73 -27.14 11.01 23.12
N TYR A 74 -26.98 9.75 22.69
CA TYR A 74 -26.55 9.42 21.34
C TYR A 74 -27.62 9.74 20.29
N GLU A 75 -28.91 9.53 20.60
CA GLU A 75 -30.00 9.92 19.70
C GLU A 75 -30.00 11.43 19.45
N LEU A 76 -29.89 12.24 20.52
CA LEU A 76 -29.86 13.70 20.41
C LEU A 76 -28.63 14.19 19.62
N SER A 77 -27.47 13.57 19.84
CA SER A 77 -26.25 13.86 19.06
C SER A 77 -26.42 13.52 17.58
N ILE A 78 -26.97 12.34 17.25
CA ILE A 78 -27.23 11.93 15.87
C ILE A 78 -28.27 12.85 15.19
N GLN A 79 -29.31 13.26 15.92
CA GLN A 79 -30.30 14.21 15.40
C GLN A 79 -29.69 15.58 15.09
N PHE A 80 -28.73 16.04 15.91
CA PHE A 80 -27.97 17.25 15.63
C PHE A 80 -27.10 17.12 14.38
N ASP A 81 -26.40 16.00 14.18
CA ASP A 81 -25.63 15.76 12.95
C ASP A 81 -26.52 15.76 11.71
N LEU A 82 -27.67 15.07 11.77
CA LEU A 82 -28.63 15.00 10.66
C LEU A 82 -29.28 16.36 10.36
N GLN A 83 -29.35 17.28 11.34
CA GLN A 83 -29.78 18.67 11.12
C GLN A 83 -28.72 19.53 10.41
N LYS A 84 -27.43 19.16 10.43
CA LYS A 84 -26.39 19.84 9.64
C LYS A 84 -26.51 19.51 8.15
N GLN A 85 -27.05 18.34 7.81
CA GLN A 85 -27.10 17.83 6.45
C GLN A 85 -28.06 18.63 5.56
N GLN A 86 -27.61 18.93 4.34
CA GLN A 86 -28.36 19.65 3.33
C GLN A 86 -28.73 18.72 2.17
N VAL A 87 -30.02 18.51 1.97
CA VAL A 87 -30.54 17.66 0.88
C VAL A 87 -30.11 18.22 -0.48
N GLY A 88 -29.51 17.37 -1.32
CA GLY A 88 -29.00 17.77 -2.64
C GLY A 88 -27.60 18.38 -2.64
N LEU A 89 -27.00 18.67 -1.48
CA LEU A 89 -25.65 19.25 -1.42
C LEU A 89 -24.60 18.18 -1.79
N GLY A 90 -23.79 18.48 -2.81
CA GLY A 90 -22.74 17.57 -3.31
C GLY A 90 -23.27 16.29 -3.98
N ASP A 91 -24.57 16.24 -4.32
CA ASP A 91 -25.17 15.10 -5.03
C ASP A 91 -24.58 14.93 -6.43
N LYS A 92 -24.57 13.69 -6.93
CA LYS A 92 -23.83 13.24 -8.11
C LYS A 92 -22.31 13.48 -8.02
N GLY A 93 -21.77 13.72 -6.82
CA GLY A 93 -20.36 14.00 -6.60
C GLY A 93 -19.90 15.38 -7.10
N VAL A 94 -20.78 16.37 -7.19
CA VAL A 94 -20.37 17.74 -7.56
C VAL A 94 -19.56 18.41 -6.45
N ALA A 95 -18.60 19.26 -6.85
CA ALA A 95 -17.81 20.10 -5.94
C ALA A 95 -18.71 21.02 -5.11
N VAL A 96 -18.37 21.21 -3.82
CA VAL A 96 -19.07 22.12 -2.92
C VAL A 96 -18.08 23.06 -2.23
N HIS A 97 -18.27 24.37 -2.42
CA HIS A 97 -17.42 25.38 -1.80
C HIS A 97 -18.15 26.09 -0.66
N LEU A 98 -17.63 25.93 0.56
CA LEU A 98 -18.13 26.64 1.74
C LEU A 98 -17.90 28.16 1.61
N THR A 99 -18.76 28.95 2.25
CA THR A 99 -18.65 30.42 2.30
C THR A 99 -18.76 30.94 3.74
N GLY A 100 -18.30 32.19 3.96
CA GLY A 100 -18.35 32.86 5.27
C GLY A 100 -17.70 32.05 6.41
N ALA A 101 -18.31 32.10 7.59
CA ALA A 101 -17.78 31.45 8.79
C ALA A 101 -17.65 29.92 8.68
N ALA A 102 -18.44 29.26 7.82
CA ALA A 102 -18.27 27.82 7.56
C ALA A 102 -16.97 27.57 6.80
N LYS A 103 -16.63 28.41 5.81
CA LYS A 103 -15.34 28.32 5.11
C LYS A 103 -14.16 28.47 6.06
N GLU A 104 -14.21 29.45 6.97
CA GLU A 104 -13.15 29.69 7.95
C GLU A 104 -12.91 28.49 8.88
N ARG A 105 -14.00 27.83 9.32
CA ARG A 105 -13.90 26.58 10.10
C ARG A 105 -13.34 25.42 9.26
N GLY A 106 -13.85 25.22 8.05
CA GLY A 106 -13.37 24.20 7.11
C GLY A 106 -11.88 24.34 6.80
N ASP A 107 -11.43 25.55 6.44
CA ASP A 107 -10.01 25.87 6.20
C ASP A 107 -9.13 25.58 7.43
N ALA A 108 -9.64 25.84 8.64
CA ALA A 108 -8.93 25.61 9.90
C ALA A 108 -8.86 24.13 10.31
N ILE A 109 -9.84 23.31 9.89
CA ILE A 109 -9.84 21.85 10.07
C ILE A 109 -8.95 21.19 9.01
N TYR A 110 -9.07 21.58 7.73
CA TYR A 110 -8.27 21.04 6.63
C TYR A 110 -6.76 21.14 6.92
N LYS A 111 -6.30 22.28 7.46
CA LYS A 111 -4.90 22.47 7.88
C LYS A 111 -4.41 21.51 8.98
N LYS A 112 -5.31 20.84 9.71
CA LYS A 112 -4.98 19.90 10.78
C LYS A 112 -5.09 18.44 10.35
N ILE A 113 -6.06 18.10 9.50
CA ILE A 113 -6.38 16.69 9.16
C ILE A 113 -6.40 16.37 7.66
N ALA A 114 -6.03 17.32 6.79
CA ALA A 114 -6.09 17.20 5.33
C ALA A 114 -7.47 16.77 4.80
N LEU A 115 -8.55 17.22 5.44
CA LEU A 115 -9.93 16.95 5.06
C LEU A 115 -10.85 18.07 5.58
N ASN A 116 -11.81 18.51 4.76
CA ASN A 116 -12.79 19.53 5.13
C ASN A 116 -14.00 18.90 5.86
N GLU A 117 -13.83 18.61 7.15
CA GLU A 117 -14.85 17.92 7.94
C GLU A 117 -16.13 18.74 8.09
N GLU A 118 -16.01 20.06 8.26
CA GLU A 118 -17.13 21.01 8.28
C GLU A 118 -18.03 20.91 7.04
N LEU A 119 -17.45 20.67 5.86
CA LEU A 119 -18.21 20.39 4.65
C LEU A 119 -18.80 18.98 4.69
N SER A 120 -18.01 17.98 5.07
CA SER A 120 -18.47 16.59 5.16
C SER A 120 -19.69 16.43 6.08
N GLU A 121 -19.78 17.18 7.19
CA GLU A 121 -20.96 17.13 8.06
C GLU A 121 -22.25 17.67 7.41
N GLN A 122 -22.12 18.55 6.41
CA GLN A 122 -23.26 19.12 5.68
C GLN A 122 -23.70 18.25 4.49
N LEU A 123 -22.86 17.31 4.06
CA LEU A 123 -23.20 16.36 3.00
C LEU A 123 -24.00 15.17 3.55
N MET A 124 -25.07 14.81 2.86
CA MET A 124 -25.87 13.60 3.15
C MET A 124 -24.95 12.36 3.23
N TYR A 125 -25.15 11.49 4.22
CA TYR A 125 -24.40 10.21 4.31
C TYR A 125 -24.71 9.27 3.13
N ASN A 126 -25.88 9.43 2.51
CA ASN A 126 -26.33 8.68 1.34
C ASN A 126 -26.38 9.57 0.08
N ARG A 127 -25.51 10.59 -0.03
CA ARG A 127 -25.38 11.37 -1.27
C ARG A 127 -25.07 10.45 -2.45
N THR A 128 -25.52 10.83 -3.63
CA THR A 128 -25.25 10.09 -4.87
C THR A 128 -23.90 10.48 -5.47
N VAL A 129 -23.27 9.56 -6.17
CA VAL A 129 -22.16 9.82 -7.11
C VAL A 129 -22.64 9.60 -8.55
N GLY A 130 -22.04 10.27 -9.53
CA GLY A 130 -22.37 10.05 -10.94
C GLY A 130 -21.98 8.64 -11.41
N ASP A 131 -22.71 8.07 -12.38
CA ASP A 131 -22.24 6.85 -13.05
C ASP A 131 -21.10 7.21 -14.02
N HIS A 132 -19.86 6.99 -13.57
CA HIS A 132 -18.64 7.28 -14.33
C HIS A 132 -18.07 6.03 -15.02
N ARG A 133 -18.81 4.91 -15.02
CA ARG A 133 -18.37 3.67 -15.64
C ARG A 133 -18.41 3.81 -17.17
N ASN A 134 -17.68 2.93 -17.87
CA ASN A 134 -17.83 2.81 -19.31
C ASN A 134 -19.29 2.41 -19.64
N PRO A 135 -19.96 2.98 -20.67
CA PRO A 135 -21.31 2.57 -21.05
C PRO A 135 -21.48 1.06 -21.27
N LEU A 136 -20.43 0.37 -21.72
CA LEU A 136 -20.41 -1.09 -21.87
C LEU A 136 -20.43 -1.83 -20.51
N CYS A 137 -19.85 -1.25 -19.45
CA CYS A 137 -19.97 -1.77 -18.07
C CYS A 137 -21.39 -1.66 -17.54
N ALA A 138 -22.06 -0.52 -17.78
CA ALA A 138 -23.45 -0.32 -17.37
C ALA A 138 -24.43 -1.26 -18.09
N ALA A 139 -24.06 -1.77 -19.27
CA ALA A 139 -24.81 -2.77 -20.02
C ALA A 139 -24.50 -4.23 -19.64
N GLN A 140 -23.48 -4.49 -18.81
CA GLN A 140 -23.18 -5.86 -18.37
C GLN A 140 -24.28 -6.42 -17.44
N LYS A 141 -24.40 -7.75 -17.46
CA LYS A 141 -25.27 -8.50 -16.55
C LYS A 141 -24.40 -9.52 -15.82
N TYR A 142 -24.54 -9.56 -14.50
CA TYR A 142 -23.82 -10.49 -13.64
C TYR A 142 -24.77 -11.60 -13.16
N ASP A 143 -24.21 -12.71 -12.67
CA ASP A 143 -25.00 -13.87 -12.27
C ASP A 143 -25.64 -13.69 -10.87
N ASP A 144 -26.39 -12.61 -10.63
CA ASP A 144 -26.82 -12.09 -9.31
C ASP A 144 -27.36 -13.15 -8.33
N GLY A 145 -28.05 -14.18 -8.82
CA GLY A 145 -28.57 -15.28 -7.99
C GLY A 145 -27.52 -16.31 -7.52
N SER A 146 -26.26 -16.16 -7.93
CA SER A 146 -25.17 -17.11 -7.72
C SER A 146 -23.79 -16.43 -7.57
N LEU A 147 -23.77 -15.11 -7.34
CA LEU A 147 -22.55 -14.41 -6.93
C LEU A 147 -22.11 -14.91 -5.55
N PRO A 148 -20.79 -15.04 -5.29
CA PRO A 148 -20.28 -15.38 -3.97
C PRO A 148 -20.61 -14.29 -2.96
N SER A 149 -20.86 -14.66 -1.70
CA SER A 149 -21.21 -13.69 -0.67
C SER A 149 -19.99 -12.87 -0.21
N ALA A 150 -20.18 -11.58 0.11
CA ALA A 150 -19.11 -10.64 0.40
C ALA A 150 -19.14 -10.13 1.85
N SER A 151 -18.02 -10.20 2.55
CA SER A 151 -17.78 -9.43 3.78
C SER A 151 -16.93 -8.22 3.45
N VAL A 152 -17.50 -7.02 3.58
CA VAL A 152 -16.75 -5.77 3.40
C VAL A 152 -16.10 -5.38 4.72
N VAL A 153 -14.77 -5.28 4.76
CA VAL A 153 -13.99 -4.95 5.96
C VAL A 153 -13.45 -3.54 5.82
N ILE A 154 -13.94 -2.63 6.67
CA ILE A 154 -13.55 -1.21 6.71
C ILE A 154 -12.74 -0.99 7.98
N ILE A 155 -11.49 -0.53 7.85
CA ILE A 155 -10.61 -0.26 8.99
C ILE A 155 -10.57 1.24 9.22
N PHE A 156 -10.72 1.68 10.47
CA PHE A 156 -10.67 3.09 10.83
C PHE A 156 -9.88 3.33 12.13
N PHE A 157 -9.26 4.51 12.21
CA PHE A 157 -8.64 5.05 13.42
C PHE A 157 -8.84 6.56 13.39
N ASN A 158 -9.63 7.11 14.32
CA ASN A 158 -9.96 8.55 14.39
C ASN A 158 -10.46 9.16 13.07
N GLU A 159 -11.18 8.37 12.27
CA GLU A 159 -11.80 8.87 11.04
C GLU A 159 -12.96 9.84 11.37
N PRO A 160 -13.11 10.96 10.67
CA PRO A 160 -14.29 11.83 10.75
C PRO A 160 -15.61 11.05 10.68
N TYR A 161 -16.48 11.24 11.68
CA TYR A 161 -17.70 10.44 11.85
C TYR A 161 -18.61 10.49 10.61
N SER A 162 -18.73 11.67 9.99
CA SER A 162 -19.52 11.88 8.78
C SER A 162 -18.97 11.16 7.54
N VAL A 163 -17.65 10.97 7.47
CA VAL A 163 -16.96 10.32 6.36
C VAL A 163 -17.07 8.79 6.48
N LEU A 164 -16.81 8.25 7.67
CA LEU A 164 -16.99 6.82 7.97
C LEU A 164 -18.42 6.36 7.65
N LEU A 165 -19.43 7.12 8.09
CA LEU A 165 -20.83 6.79 7.81
C LEU A 165 -21.17 6.89 6.32
N ARG A 166 -20.58 7.82 5.57
CA ARG A 166 -20.77 7.90 4.11
C ARG A 166 -20.22 6.67 3.40
N THR A 167 -19.06 6.16 3.82
CA THR A 167 -18.51 4.88 3.31
C THR A 167 -19.44 3.70 3.58
N VAL A 168 -20.04 3.63 4.77
CA VAL A 168 -21.02 2.58 5.14
C VAL A 168 -22.29 2.68 4.29
N HIS A 169 -22.90 3.87 4.20
CA HIS A 169 -24.13 4.07 3.42
C HIS A 169 -23.92 3.92 1.92
N SER A 170 -22.77 4.35 1.40
CA SER A 170 -22.38 4.12 0.01
C SER A 170 -22.25 2.62 -0.27
N THR A 171 -21.57 1.86 0.61
CA THR A 171 -21.47 0.40 0.49
C THR A 171 -22.84 -0.28 0.52
N LEU A 172 -23.72 0.09 1.47
CA LEU A 172 -25.06 -0.47 1.60
C LEU A 172 -25.98 -0.19 0.40
N SER A 173 -25.79 0.95 -0.30
CA SER A 173 -26.67 1.40 -1.39
C SER A 173 -26.15 1.10 -2.81
N THR A 174 -24.85 0.86 -2.98
CA THR A 174 -24.22 0.68 -4.30
C THR A 174 -23.66 -0.73 -4.55
N CYS A 175 -23.56 -1.57 -3.52
CA CYS A 175 -23.23 -2.99 -3.61
C CYS A 175 -24.51 -3.84 -3.67
N ASN A 176 -24.52 -4.93 -4.45
CA ASN A 176 -25.69 -5.82 -4.52
C ASN A 176 -26.13 -6.33 -3.13
N GLU A 177 -27.37 -6.02 -2.73
CA GLU A 177 -27.92 -6.30 -1.39
C GLU A 177 -27.85 -7.79 -0.99
N LYS A 178 -28.04 -8.70 -1.96
CA LYS A 178 -28.03 -10.15 -1.73
C LYS A 178 -26.63 -10.71 -1.58
N ALA A 179 -25.69 -10.17 -2.36
CA ALA A 179 -24.29 -10.60 -2.34
C ALA A 179 -23.54 -10.01 -1.14
N LEU A 180 -23.83 -8.76 -0.76
CA LEU A 180 -23.31 -8.14 0.46
C LEU A 180 -23.83 -8.90 1.68
N LYS A 181 -22.97 -9.68 2.34
CA LYS A 181 -23.34 -10.44 3.53
C LYS A 181 -23.32 -9.57 4.77
N GLU A 182 -22.22 -8.85 4.96
CA GLU A 182 -21.94 -8.06 6.15
C GLU A 182 -20.92 -6.95 5.84
N ILE A 183 -20.97 -5.87 6.61
CA ILE A 183 -19.94 -4.84 6.72
C ILE A 183 -19.34 -4.93 8.12
N ILE A 184 -18.02 -5.08 8.21
CA ILE A 184 -17.26 -5.18 9.45
C ILE A 184 -16.43 -3.91 9.60
N LEU A 185 -16.81 -3.06 10.54
CA LEU A 185 -16.08 -1.84 10.89
C LEU A 185 -15.05 -2.20 11.97
N VAL A 186 -13.76 -2.16 11.65
CA VAL A 186 -12.68 -2.46 12.60
C VAL A 186 -12.09 -1.15 13.12
N ASP A 187 -12.33 -0.89 14.40
CA ASP A 187 -11.76 0.23 15.13
C ASP A 187 -10.37 -0.15 15.65
N ASP A 188 -9.31 0.46 15.09
CA ASP A 188 -7.92 0.26 15.51
C ASP A 188 -7.55 1.12 16.74
N GLY A 189 -8.43 1.13 17.75
CA GLY A 189 -8.21 1.81 19.03
C GLY A 189 -8.36 3.34 18.97
N SER A 190 -9.39 3.85 18.29
CA SER A 190 -9.72 5.28 18.22
C SER A 190 -9.96 5.91 19.60
N ASP A 191 -9.56 7.17 19.78
CA ASP A 191 -9.86 7.99 20.96
C ASP A 191 -10.93 9.08 20.69
N ASN A 192 -11.37 9.26 19.44
CA ASN A 192 -12.51 10.12 19.12
C ASN A 192 -13.81 9.59 19.80
N PRO A 193 -14.43 10.35 20.72
CA PRO A 193 -15.62 9.89 21.46
C PRO A 193 -16.85 9.65 20.57
N GLU A 194 -16.94 10.30 19.40
CA GLU A 194 -18.02 10.08 18.43
C GLU A 194 -17.95 8.69 17.78
N LEU A 195 -16.74 8.14 17.66
CA LEU A 195 -16.55 6.81 17.13
C LEU A 195 -16.88 5.72 18.14
N GLY A 196 -17.06 6.04 19.43
CA GLY A 196 -17.44 5.08 20.48
C GLY A 196 -18.94 4.73 20.48
N GLY A 197 -19.60 4.89 21.63
CA GLY A 197 -21.00 4.49 21.81
C GLY A 197 -22.02 5.20 20.89
N LYS A 198 -21.68 6.39 20.36
CA LYS A 198 -22.49 7.08 19.34
C LYS A 198 -22.55 6.26 18.04
N LEU A 199 -21.40 5.78 17.55
CA LEU A 199 -21.32 4.88 16.39
C LEU A 199 -22.04 3.55 16.64
N ASP A 200 -21.85 2.92 17.81
CA ASP A 200 -22.52 1.65 18.13
C ASP A 200 -24.05 1.81 18.18
N TYR A 201 -24.53 2.92 18.75
CA TYR A 201 -25.95 3.28 18.74
C TYR A 201 -26.44 3.54 17.31
N TYR A 202 -25.70 4.29 16.50
CA TYR A 202 -26.06 4.57 15.11
C TYR A 202 -26.16 3.28 14.28
N VAL A 203 -25.14 2.42 14.33
CA VAL A 203 -25.12 1.14 13.62
C VAL A 203 -26.34 0.30 14.01
N ARG A 204 -26.61 0.14 15.30
CA ARG A 204 -27.76 -0.64 15.81
C ARG A 204 -29.12 -0.10 15.37
N THR A 205 -29.25 1.21 15.15
CA THR A 205 -30.57 1.86 15.01
C THR A 205 -30.81 2.51 13.65
N ARG A 206 -29.80 2.70 12.80
CA ARG A 206 -29.88 3.36 11.47
C ARG A 206 -29.28 2.52 10.32
N THR A 207 -28.82 1.29 10.58
CA THR A 207 -28.39 0.35 9.53
C THR A 207 -29.27 -0.91 9.53
N PRO A 208 -29.30 -1.71 8.44
CA PRO A 208 -30.12 -2.93 8.40
C PRO A 208 -29.67 -3.93 9.47
N PRO A 209 -30.59 -4.53 10.25
CA PRO A 209 -30.24 -5.40 11.38
C PRO A 209 -29.29 -6.55 11.01
N GLY A 210 -28.18 -6.66 11.73
CA GLY A 210 -27.15 -7.70 11.50
C GLY A 210 -26.28 -7.50 10.25
N LYS A 211 -26.50 -6.45 9.46
CA LYS A 211 -25.74 -6.17 8.21
C LYS A 211 -24.43 -5.42 8.47
N VAL A 212 -24.35 -4.67 9.56
CA VAL A 212 -23.16 -3.88 9.95
C VAL A 212 -22.76 -4.23 11.39
N THR A 213 -21.50 -4.56 11.62
CA THR A 213 -20.94 -4.93 12.93
C THR A 213 -19.68 -4.10 13.20
N VAL A 214 -19.49 -3.65 14.45
CA VAL A 214 -18.29 -2.94 14.89
C VAL A 214 -17.40 -3.85 15.74
N LEU A 215 -16.14 -4.02 15.34
CA LEU A 215 -15.11 -4.76 16.06
C LEU A 215 -14.15 -3.75 16.71
N ARG A 216 -14.12 -3.73 18.05
CA ARG A 216 -13.24 -2.84 18.82
C ARG A 216 -11.92 -3.52 19.18
N LEU A 217 -10.79 -2.96 18.73
CA LEU A 217 -9.47 -3.39 19.18
C LEU A 217 -9.07 -2.58 20.42
N LYS A 218 -8.64 -3.27 21.48
CA LYS A 218 -8.32 -2.64 22.78
C LYS A 218 -7.09 -1.71 22.74
N ASN A 219 -6.21 -1.94 21.77
CA ASN A 219 -4.99 -1.18 21.54
C ASN A 219 -4.88 -0.94 20.03
N ARG A 220 -4.24 0.17 19.63
CA ARG A 220 -3.89 0.44 18.24
C ARG A 220 -2.83 -0.56 17.77
N LEU A 221 -3.18 -1.43 16.82
CA LEU A 221 -2.35 -2.51 16.30
C LEU A 221 -1.73 -2.21 14.92
N GLY A 222 -2.24 -1.19 14.22
CA GLY A 222 -1.86 -0.84 12.85
C GLY A 222 -2.78 -1.48 11.80
N LEU A 223 -2.87 -0.85 10.62
CA LEU A 223 -3.79 -1.22 9.52
C LEU A 223 -3.72 -2.73 9.21
N ILE A 224 -2.50 -3.27 9.15
CA ILE A 224 -2.24 -4.66 8.77
C ILE A 224 -2.87 -5.64 9.76
N ARG A 225 -2.71 -5.39 11.06
CA ARG A 225 -3.26 -6.26 12.12
C ARG A 225 -4.76 -6.04 12.30
N ALA A 226 -5.26 -4.83 12.08
CA ALA A 226 -6.69 -4.55 12.06
C ALA A 226 -7.40 -5.25 10.88
N ARG A 227 -6.81 -5.24 9.68
CA ARG A 227 -7.27 -6.03 8.52
C ARG A 227 -7.36 -7.52 8.84
N LEU A 228 -6.33 -8.07 9.49
CA LEU A 228 -6.32 -9.46 9.94
C LEU A 228 -7.41 -9.75 10.97
N ALA A 229 -7.69 -8.82 11.90
CA ALA A 229 -8.75 -8.98 12.90
C ALA A 229 -10.15 -9.04 12.25
N GLY A 230 -10.45 -8.12 11.32
CA GLY A 230 -11.69 -8.16 10.56
C GLY A 230 -11.83 -9.42 9.68
N ALA A 231 -10.77 -9.79 8.97
CA ALA A 231 -10.74 -10.99 8.13
C ALA A 231 -10.94 -12.31 8.90
N ARG A 232 -10.58 -12.36 10.19
CA ARG A 232 -10.77 -13.54 11.05
C ARG A 232 -12.23 -13.75 11.45
N ILE A 233 -13.01 -12.69 11.61
CA ILE A 233 -14.44 -12.78 11.96
C ILE A 233 -15.36 -12.82 10.73
N ALA A 234 -14.86 -12.39 9.56
CA ALA A 234 -15.60 -12.40 8.30
C ALA A 234 -16.10 -13.79 7.87
N THR A 235 -17.37 -13.86 7.50
CA THR A 235 -18.09 -15.10 7.21
C THR A 235 -18.51 -15.27 5.74
N GLY A 236 -18.35 -14.23 4.90
CA GLY A 236 -18.61 -14.27 3.46
C GLY A 236 -17.67 -15.21 2.72
N ASP A 237 -17.92 -15.44 1.44
CA ASP A 237 -17.02 -16.21 0.58
C ASP A 237 -15.84 -15.34 0.11
N VAL A 238 -16.10 -14.05 -0.12
CA VAL A 238 -15.14 -13.02 -0.52
C VAL A 238 -14.91 -12.03 0.62
N LEU A 239 -13.63 -11.66 0.84
CA LEU A 239 -13.25 -10.46 1.59
C LEU A 239 -13.15 -9.29 0.61
N ILE A 240 -13.77 -8.16 0.94
CA ILE A 240 -13.50 -6.89 0.25
C ILE A 240 -12.98 -5.90 1.28
N PHE A 241 -11.75 -5.44 1.13
CA PHE A 241 -11.20 -4.38 1.96
C PHE A 241 -11.50 -3.03 1.34
N LEU A 242 -11.90 -2.08 2.19
CA LEU A 242 -12.04 -0.66 1.87
C LEU A 242 -11.40 0.17 2.98
N ASP A 243 -10.87 1.34 2.61
CA ASP A 243 -10.49 2.35 3.59
C ASP A 243 -11.73 3.16 4.03
N ALA A 244 -11.67 3.79 5.20
CA ALA A 244 -12.84 4.39 5.86
C ALA A 244 -13.42 5.65 5.19
N HIS A 245 -12.78 6.13 4.11
CA HIS A 245 -13.10 7.35 3.37
C HIS A 245 -13.27 7.06 1.88
N CYS A 246 -14.26 6.24 1.55
CA CYS A 246 -14.55 5.80 0.18
C CYS A 246 -16.03 5.96 -0.20
N GLU A 247 -16.33 6.20 -1.48
CA GLU A 247 -17.69 6.17 -2.02
C GLU A 247 -17.73 5.27 -3.27
N GLY A 248 -18.42 4.14 -3.19
CA GLY A 248 -18.61 3.20 -4.29
C GLY A 248 -19.48 3.77 -5.39
N ASN A 249 -19.14 3.48 -6.65
CA ASN A 249 -20.01 3.77 -7.79
C ASN A 249 -21.10 2.68 -7.92
N ILE A 250 -22.17 2.94 -8.67
CA ILE A 250 -23.29 1.99 -8.77
C ILE A 250 -22.84 0.62 -9.32
N GLY A 251 -23.15 -0.45 -8.58
CA GLY A 251 -22.84 -1.84 -8.95
C GLY A 251 -21.34 -2.15 -8.98
N TRP A 252 -20.56 -1.58 -8.06
CA TRP A 252 -19.10 -1.77 -8.02
C TRP A 252 -18.70 -3.16 -7.50
N CYS A 253 -19.52 -3.80 -6.66
CA CYS A 253 -19.21 -5.12 -6.09
C CYS A 253 -19.31 -6.24 -7.14
N GLU A 254 -20.35 -6.22 -7.95
CA GLU A 254 -20.76 -7.30 -8.84
C GLU A 254 -19.66 -7.72 -9.86
N PRO A 255 -18.93 -6.79 -10.51
CA PRO A 255 -17.78 -7.13 -11.35
C PRO A 255 -16.68 -7.89 -10.59
N LEU A 256 -16.42 -7.51 -9.33
CA LEU A 256 -15.39 -8.16 -8.49
C LEU A 256 -15.84 -9.57 -8.10
N LEU A 257 -17.10 -9.71 -7.67
CA LEU A 257 -17.65 -10.99 -7.21
C LEU A 257 -17.82 -11.99 -8.37
N GLN A 258 -18.25 -11.53 -9.55
CA GLN A 258 -18.30 -12.34 -10.76
C GLN A 258 -16.90 -12.85 -11.14
N ARG A 259 -15.88 -11.97 -11.08
CA ARG A 259 -14.53 -12.34 -11.47
C ARG A 259 -13.86 -13.30 -10.46
N ILE A 260 -14.12 -13.19 -9.16
CA ILE A 260 -13.67 -14.20 -8.18
C ILE A 260 -14.38 -15.55 -8.35
N LYS A 261 -15.67 -15.54 -8.73
CA LYS A 261 -16.42 -16.76 -9.08
C LYS A 261 -15.77 -17.51 -10.25
N GLU A 262 -15.25 -16.79 -11.24
CA GLU A 262 -14.50 -17.36 -12.37
C GLU A 262 -13.08 -17.81 -11.99
N SER A 263 -12.41 -17.03 -11.14
CA SER A 263 -11.00 -17.24 -10.77
C SER A 263 -10.76 -16.93 -9.30
N ARG A 264 -10.88 -17.97 -8.47
CA ARG A 264 -10.70 -17.87 -7.01
C ARG A 264 -9.32 -17.35 -6.58
N THR A 265 -8.30 -17.54 -7.42
CA THR A 265 -6.91 -17.14 -7.16
C THR A 265 -6.56 -15.73 -7.66
N SER A 266 -7.53 -14.99 -8.19
CA SER A 266 -7.37 -13.59 -8.58
C SER A 266 -7.63 -12.66 -7.39
N VAL A 267 -6.74 -11.69 -7.18
CA VAL A 267 -6.91 -10.55 -6.27
C VAL A 267 -7.32 -9.34 -7.11
N LEU A 268 -8.46 -8.74 -6.79
CA LEU A 268 -9.11 -7.78 -7.68
C LEU A 268 -9.10 -6.38 -7.11
N VAL A 269 -8.75 -5.40 -7.94
CA VAL A 269 -8.65 -3.99 -7.57
C VAL A 269 -9.69 -3.18 -8.37
N PRO A 270 -10.55 -2.37 -7.73
CA PRO A 270 -11.41 -1.44 -8.45
C PRO A 270 -10.57 -0.35 -9.13
N ILE A 271 -11.15 0.39 -10.08
CA ILE A 271 -10.63 1.72 -10.40
C ILE A 271 -10.83 2.60 -9.16
N ILE A 272 -9.74 3.13 -8.64
CA ILE A 272 -9.76 4.07 -7.52
C ILE A 272 -9.90 5.47 -8.12
N ASP A 273 -11.09 6.05 -7.98
CA ASP A 273 -11.38 7.43 -8.36
C ASP A 273 -10.99 8.40 -7.23
N VAL A 274 -10.85 9.68 -7.54
CA VAL A 274 -10.44 10.71 -6.57
C VAL A 274 -11.69 11.35 -5.97
N ILE A 275 -11.79 11.41 -4.65
CA ILE A 275 -12.69 12.34 -3.97
C ILE A 275 -11.81 13.47 -3.41
N ASP A 276 -12.06 14.70 -3.84
CA ASP A 276 -11.27 15.85 -3.36
C ASP A 276 -11.53 16.10 -1.87
N ALA A 277 -10.47 16.21 -1.08
CA ALA A 277 -10.57 16.35 0.36
C ALA A 277 -11.06 17.74 0.84
N SER A 278 -11.05 18.74 -0.04
CA SER A 278 -11.39 20.13 0.25
C SER A 278 -12.83 20.48 -0.13
N ASP A 279 -13.34 19.97 -1.26
CA ASP A 279 -14.67 20.28 -1.79
C ASP A 279 -15.58 19.05 -2.04
N PHE A 280 -15.08 17.85 -1.77
CA PHE A 280 -15.78 16.57 -1.92
C PHE A 280 -16.27 16.24 -3.35
N GLN A 281 -15.67 16.85 -4.38
CA GLN A 281 -15.91 16.46 -5.78
C GLN A 281 -15.46 15.01 -6.03
N TYR A 282 -16.31 14.22 -6.68
CA TYR A 282 -15.96 12.91 -7.22
C TYR A 282 -15.38 13.09 -8.63
N SER A 283 -14.07 12.95 -8.74
CA SER A 283 -13.27 13.21 -9.93
C SER A 283 -12.70 11.91 -10.52
N THR A 284 -12.76 11.80 -11.85
CA THR A 284 -12.33 10.60 -12.57
C THR A 284 -11.47 10.97 -13.78
N ASN A 285 -10.53 10.10 -14.14
CA ASN A 285 -9.78 10.19 -15.40
C ASN A 285 -10.61 9.69 -16.62
N GLY A 286 -11.94 9.62 -16.47
CA GLY A 286 -12.86 9.03 -17.44
C GLY A 286 -12.80 7.49 -17.49
N TYR A 287 -13.26 6.94 -18.61
CA TYR A 287 -13.43 5.50 -18.85
C TYR A 287 -12.68 4.95 -20.09
N LYS A 288 -11.88 5.78 -20.77
CA LYS A 288 -11.12 5.36 -21.99
C LYS A 288 -9.78 4.69 -21.66
N SER A 289 -9.20 5.07 -20.54
CA SER A 289 -7.90 4.64 -20.03
C SER A 289 -7.92 4.63 -18.51
N PHE A 290 -7.11 3.77 -17.92
CA PHE A 290 -6.85 3.71 -16.50
C PHE A 290 -5.40 3.28 -16.27
N GLN A 291 -4.89 3.52 -15.07
CA GLN A 291 -3.56 3.10 -14.64
C GLN A 291 -3.63 1.78 -13.86
N VAL A 292 -2.52 1.07 -13.84
CA VAL A 292 -2.29 -0.13 -13.02
C VAL A 292 -1.13 0.14 -12.04
N GLY A 293 -0.92 -0.76 -11.08
CA GLY A 293 0.10 -0.60 -10.04
C GLY A 293 1.49 -1.00 -10.50
N GLY A 294 2.47 -0.12 -10.28
CA GLY A 294 3.91 -0.37 -10.37
C GLY A 294 4.60 -0.27 -9.01
N PHE A 295 5.93 -0.16 -9.00
CA PHE A 295 6.72 0.12 -7.81
C PHE A 295 8.05 0.80 -8.16
N GLN A 296 8.61 1.53 -7.21
CA GLN A 296 9.95 2.13 -7.28
C GLN A 296 10.95 1.32 -6.44
N TRP A 297 12.24 1.31 -6.82
CA TRP A 297 13.27 0.55 -6.11
C TRP A 297 13.56 1.06 -4.69
N ASN A 298 13.05 2.24 -4.32
CA ASN A 298 13.04 2.75 -2.94
C ASN A 298 11.94 2.12 -2.04
N GLY A 299 11.06 1.26 -2.58
CA GLY A 299 9.96 0.64 -1.86
C GLY A 299 8.58 1.27 -2.02
N HIS A 300 8.45 2.35 -2.80
CA HIS A 300 7.18 3.05 -2.95
C HIS A 300 6.32 2.40 -4.04
N PHE A 301 5.00 2.46 -3.84
CA PHE A 301 4.01 2.15 -4.88
C PHE A 301 4.04 3.24 -5.97
N ASP A 302 3.67 2.88 -7.20
CA ASP A 302 3.62 3.81 -8.34
C ASP A 302 2.38 3.55 -9.21
N TRP A 303 1.89 4.56 -9.93
CA TRP A 303 0.77 4.44 -10.86
C TRP A 303 1.28 4.46 -12.31
N ILE A 304 1.26 3.32 -12.98
CA ILE A 304 1.79 3.18 -14.34
C ILE A 304 0.68 3.10 -15.38
N ASN A 305 0.95 3.59 -16.59
CA ASN A 305 0.07 3.36 -17.72
C ASN A 305 0.00 1.87 -18.05
N LEU A 306 -1.13 1.45 -18.64
CA LEU A 306 -1.31 0.07 -19.07
C LEU A 306 -0.33 -0.23 -20.24
N PRO A 307 0.64 -1.14 -20.11
CA PRO A 307 1.67 -1.35 -21.13
C PRO A 307 1.10 -2.02 -22.38
N GLU A 308 1.74 -1.83 -23.53
CA GLU A 308 1.22 -2.37 -24.80
C GLU A 308 1.16 -3.91 -24.82
N ARG A 309 2.09 -4.60 -24.16
CA ARG A 309 2.06 -6.05 -23.95
C ARG A 309 0.74 -6.50 -23.31
N GLU A 310 0.25 -5.75 -22.31
CA GLU A 310 -0.98 -6.07 -21.59
C GLU A 310 -2.22 -5.72 -22.42
N LYS A 311 -2.24 -4.58 -23.13
CA LYS A 311 -3.31 -4.27 -24.10
C LYS A 311 -3.42 -5.36 -25.18
N GLN A 312 -2.30 -5.92 -25.64
CA GLN A 312 -2.30 -7.06 -26.56
C GLN A 312 -2.79 -8.35 -25.92
N ARG A 313 -2.46 -8.62 -24.64
CA ARG A 313 -3.01 -9.76 -23.88
C ARG A 313 -4.54 -9.67 -23.84
N GLN A 314 -5.09 -8.52 -23.44
CA GLN A 314 -6.53 -8.29 -23.40
C GLN A 314 -7.19 -8.55 -24.77
N ARG A 315 -6.61 -8.05 -25.87
CA ARG A 315 -7.12 -8.30 -27.24
C ARG A 315 -7.10 -9.78 -27.66
N ARG A 316 -6.25 -10.62 -27.08
CA ARG A 316 -6.13 -12.06 -27.39
C ARG A 316 -7.01 -12.94 -26.49
N GLU A 317 -7.09 -12.61 -25.21
CA GLU A 317 -7.67 -13.48 -24.18
C GLU A 317 -9.09 -13.07 -23.75
N CYS A 318 -9.44 -11.78 -23.91
CA CYS A 318 -10.72 -11.26 -23.46
C CYS A 318 -11.81 -11.40 -24.51
N ARG A 319 -13.01 -11.78 -24.07
CA ARG A 319 -14.23 -11.82 -24.92
C ARG A 319 -14.96 -10.48 -24.98
N GLN A 320 -14.52 -9.51 -24.18
CA GLN A 320 -15.12 -8.19 -24.04
C GLN A 320 -14.22 -7.13 -24.69
N GLU A 321 -14.78 -5.95 -24.98
CA GLU A 321 -13.98 -4.81 -25.42
C GLU A 321 -12.89 -4.47 -24.40
N ARG A 322 -11.72 -4.07 -24.91
CA ARG A 322 -10.49 -3.86 -24.12
C ARG A 322 -10.71 -2.90 -22.95
N GLU A 323 -11.50 -1.84 -23.15
CA GLU A 323 -11.81 -0.79 -22.20
C GLU A 323 -12.59 -1.28 -20.96
N ILE A 324 -13.24 -2.45 -21.03
CA ILE A 324 -13.98 -3.07 -19.93
C ILE A 324 -13.38 -4.40 -19.47
N CYS A 325 -12.32 -4.86 -20.13
CA CYS A 325 -11.64 -6.10 -19.81
C CYS A 325 -10.79 -5.98 -18.53
N PRO A 326 -10.74 -7.01 -17.66
CA PRO A 326 -9.75 -7.10 -16.60
C PRO A 326 -8.32 -6.91 -17.11
N ALA A 327 -7.54 -6.06 -16.43
CA ALA A 327 -6.14 -5.80 -16.74
C ALA A 327 -5.22 -6.39 -15.67
N TYR A 328 -4.15 -7.05 -16.06
CA TYR A 328 -3.12 -7.48 -15.11
C TYR A 328 -2.35 -6.29 -14.57
N SER A 329 -2.17 -6.26 -13.25
CA SER A 329 -1.51 -5.20 -12.52
C SER A 329 -0.28 -5.77 -11.79
N PRO A 330 0.95 -5.30 -12.08
CA PRO A 330 2.14 -5.78 -11.37
C PRO A 330 2.03 -5.68 -9.85
N THR A 331 1.48 -4.58 -9.36
CA THR A 331 1.21 -4.35 -7.93
C THR A 331 -0.21 -3.86 -7.69
N MET A 332 -0.58 -3.63 -6.44
CA MET A 332 -1.81 -2.93 -6.07
C MET A 332 -1.53 -1.80 -5.07
N ALA A 333 -2.34 -0.76 -5.08
CA ALA A 333 -2.29 0.29 -4.05
C ALA A 333 -2.56 -0.28 -2.64
N GLY A 334 -3.37 -1.34 -2.56
CA GLY A 334 -3.60 -2.11 -1.34
C GLY A 334 -4.67 -1.57 -0.40
N GLY A 335 -5.09 -0.31 -0.54
CA GLY A 335 -6.24 0.26 0.17
C GLY A 335 -7.52 -0.53 -0.08
N LEU A 336 -7.91 -0.60 -1.35
CA LEU A 336 -9.17 -1.21 -1.81
C LEU A 336 -8.88 -2.46 -2.66
N PHE A 337 -9.37 -3.64 -2.25
CA PHE A 337 -9.29 -4.86 -3.07
C PHE A 337 -10.29 -5.95 -2.61
N ALA A 338 -10.62 -6.88 -3.51
CA ALA A 338 -11.43 -8.06 -3.24
C ALA A 338 -10.63 -9.37 -3.45
N MET A 339 -10.87 -10.38 -2.63
CA MET A 339 -10.17 -11.67 -2.66
C MET A 339 -11.03 -12.80 -2.06
N ASP A 340 -10.98 -14.01 -2.62
CA ASP A 340 -11.59 -15.19 -1.98
C ASP A 340 -11.02 -15.38 -0.57
N ARG A 341 -11.91 -15.51 0.43
CA ARG A 341 -11.52 -15.54 1.84
C ARG A 341 -10.65 -16.76 2.17
N ARG A 342 -10.87 -17.90 1.52
CA ARG A 342 -10.04 -19.10 1.75
C ARG A 342 -8.65 -18.90 1.17
N TYR A 343 -8.58 -18.38 -0.06
CA TYR A 343 -7.34 -18.09 -0.76
C TYR A 343 -6.48 -17.10 0.03
N PHE A 344 -7.08 -16.04 0.59
CA PHE A 344 -6.39 -15.09 1.49
C PHE A 344 -5.61 -15.80 2.61
N TRP A 345 -6.20 -16.79 3.27
CA TRP A 345 -5.53 -17.58 4.31
C TRP A 345 -4.54 -18.61 3.74
N GLU A 346 -4.85 -19.25 2.62
CA GLU A 346 -3.99 -20.26 1.97
C GLU A 346 -2.64 -19.68 1.51
N VAL A 347 -2.63 -18.47 0.95
CA VAL A 347 -1.38 -17.76 0.60
C VAL A 347 -0.74 -17.05 1.81
N GLY A 348 -1.19 -17.31 3.03
CA GLY A 348 -0.60 -16.80 4.27
C GLY A 348 -0.88 -15.31 4.54
N SER A 349 -2.09 -14.83 4.21
CA SER A 349 -2.68 -13.54 4.65
C SER A 349 -1.72 -12.36 4.53
N TYR A 350 -1.50 -11.58 5.59
CA TYR A 350 -0.43 -10.58 5.68
C TYR A 350 0.71 -11.12 6.57
N ASP A 351 1.88 -10.49 6.51
CA ASP A 351 2.93 -10.74 7.51
C ASP A 351 2.55 -10.06 8.84
N GLU A 352 2.15 -10.84 9.84
CA GLU A 352 1.67 -10.30 11.14
C GLU A 352 2.75 -9.54 11.94
N GLN A 353 4.02 -9.70 11.57
CA GLN A 353 5.16 -8.96 12.13
C GLN A 353 5.36 -7.58 11.48
N MET A 354 4.72 -7.27 10.35
CA MET A 354 4.69 -5.89 9.86
C MET A 354 3.91 -5.01 10.85
N ASP A 355 4.38 -3.78 11.02
CA ASP A 355 3.87 -2.85 12.04
C ASP A 355 3.30 -1.59 11.38
N GLY A 356 2.28 -0.98 11.98
CA GLY A 356 1.69 0.26 11.46
C GLY A 356 1.10 0.14 10.04
N TRP A 357 1.77 0.77 9.07
CA TRP A 357 1.33 0.93 7.68
C TRP A 357 2.52 0.89 6.70
N GLY A 358 2.27 0.47 5.46
CA GLY A 358 3.19 0.60 4.35
C GLY A 358 3.95 -0.69 4.03
N GLY A 359 4.19 -0.93 2.74
CA GLY A 359 4.92 -2.10 2.22
C GLY A 359 4.10 -3.38 2.14
N GLU A 360 2.96 -3.48 2.83
CA GLU A 360 2.11 -4.68 2.84
C GLU A 360 1.42 -4.93 1.49
N ASN A 361 1.15 -3.84 0.76
CA ASN A 361 0.56 -3.87 -0.57
C ASN A 361 1.54 -4.46 -1.60
N LEU A 362 2.81 -4.09 -1.54
CA LEU A 362 3.87 -4.66 -2.38
C LEU A 362 4.22 -6.10 -1.97
N GLU A 363 4.24 -6.42 -0.66
CA GLU A 363 4.44 -7.79 -0.17
C GLU A 363 3.38 -8.75 -0.69
N MET A 364 2.11 -8.38 -0.54
CA MET A 364 1.02 -9.17 -1.08
C MET A 364 1.10 -9.24 -2.60
N SER A 365 1.49 -8.15 -3.27
CA SER A 365 1.61 -8.15 -4.73
C SER A 365 2.64 -9.15 -5.25
N PHE A 366 3.87 -9.08 -4.73
CA PHE A 366 4.96 -9.96 -5.13
C PHE A 366 4.67 -11.42 -4.77
N ARG A 367 4.08 -11.65 -3.60
CA ARG A 367 3.66 -13.00 -3.17
C ARG A 367 2.57 -13.59 -4.05
N ILE A 368 1.50 -12.86 -4.34
CA ILE A 368 0.39 -13.37 -5.16
C ILE A 368 0.89 -13.81 -6.54
N TRP A 369 1.65 -12.95 -7.23
CA TRP A 369 2.20 -13.27 -8.54
C TRP A 369 3.22 -14.40 -8.49
N GLN A 370 4.20 -14.36 -7.59
CA GLN A 370 5.22 -15.41 -7.50
C GLN A 370 4.62 -16.77 -7.09
N CYS A 371 3.56 -16.79 -6.28
CA CYS A 371 2.94 -18.02 -5.77
C CYS A 371 1.75 -18.53 -6.62
N GLY A 372 1.53 -17.96 -7.82
CA GLY A 372 0.64 -18.51 -8.84
C GLY A 372 -0.79 -17.96 -8.88
N GLY A 373 -1.08 -16.87 -8.17
CA GLY A 373 -2.29 -16.08 -8.37
C GLY A 373 -2.08 -14.95 -9.39
N THR A 374 -3.10 -14.11 -9.54
CA THR A 374 -3.07 -12.90 -10.37
C THR A 374 -3.53 -11.69 -9.57
N ILE A 375 -3.13 -10.49 -10.00
CA ILE A 375 -3.69 -9.23 -9.53
C ILE A 375 -4.31 -8.54 -10.73
N GLU A 376 -5.59 -8.17 -10.63
CA GLU A 376 -6.37 -7.70 -11.76
C GLU A 376 -7.13 -6.41 -11.43
N THR A 377 -6.88 -5.36 -12.19
CA THR A 377 -7.68 -4.13 -12.17
C THR A 377 -8.96 -4.36 -12.97
N ILE A 378 -10.12 -4.09 -12.37
CA ILE A 378 -11.45 -4.38 -12.95
C ILE A 378 -12.15 -3.07 -13.36
N PRO A 379 -12.17 -2.69 -14.66
CA PRO A 379 -12.58 -1.34 -15.08
C PRO A 379 -14.05 -0.99 -14.80
N CYS A 380 -14.90 -2.02 -14.68
CA CYS A 380 -16.32 -1.85 -14.37
C CYS A 380 -16.63 -1.68 -12.89
N SER A 381 -15.67 -1.97 -12.01
CA SER A 381 -15.75 -1.66 -10.58
C SER A 381 -15.04 -0.34 -10.32
N ARG A 382 -15.75 0.66 -9.77
CA ARG A 382 -15.17 1.97 -9.44
C ARG A 382 -15.53 2.37 -8.03
N VAL A 383 -14.56 2.88 -7.29
CA VAL A 383 -14.73 3.38 -5.92
C VAL A 383 -13.90 4.64 -5.78
N GLY A 384 -14.54 5.75 -5.38
CA GLY A 384 -13.84 6.98 -5.07
C GLY A 384 -13.18 6.88 -3.69
N HIS A 385 -12.01 7.47 -3.54
CA HIS A 385 -11.23 7.49 -2.31
C HIS A 385 -10.77 8.93 -2.00
N ILE A 386 -10.87 9.36 -0.74
CA ILE A 386 -10.38 10.69 -0.34
C ILE A 386 -8.85 10.66 -0.20
N PHE A 387 -8.14 11.19 -1.19
CA PHE A 387 -6.69 11.38 -1.12
C PHE A 387 -6.37 12.58 -0.23
N ARG A 388 -5.41 12.41 0.70
CA ARG A 388 -4.98 13.43 1.66
C ARG A 388 -3.54 13.84 1.40
N ASP A 389 -3.26 15.14 1.50
CA ASP A 389 -1.90 15.70 1.37
C ASP A 389 -0.92 15.17 2.43
N PHE A 390 -1.43 14.76 3.60
CA PHE A 390 -0.67 14.15 4.69
C PHE A 390 -1.54 13.25 5.57
N HIS A 391 -0.91 12.32 6.29
CA HIS A 391 -1.61 11.48 7.27
C HIS A 391 -1.92 12.30 8.55
N PRO A 392 -3.18 12.35 9.02
CA PRO A 392 -3.55 13.15 10.20
C PRO A 392 -3.13 12.51 11.53
N TYR A 393 -2.68 11.26 11.52
CA TYR A 393 -2.24 10.51 12.69
C TYR A 393 -0.73 10.37 12.73
N LYS A 394 -0.14 10.47 13.92
CA LYS A 394 1.26 10.06 14.14
C LYS A 394 1.35 8.54 14.24
N PHE A 395 2.45 7.96 13.77
CA PHE A 395 2.80 6.58 14.10
C PHE A 395 3.44 6.52 15.49
N PRO A 396 3.19 5.49 16.31
CA PRO A 396 3.83 5.36 17.61
C PRO A 396 5.36 5.38 17.50
N ASN A 397 6.00 6.23 18.31
CA ASN A 397 7.46 6.35 18.41
C ASN A 397 8.20 6.83 17.14
N ASP A 398 7.52 7.51 16.21
CA ASP A 398 8.10 8.10 14.98
C ASP A 398 8.98 7.13 14.15
N ARG A 399 8.66 5.83 14.18
CA ARG A 399 9.36 4.78 13.44
C ARG A 399 9.02 4.82 11.95
N ASP A 400 10.01 4.59 11.09
CA ASP A 400 9.81 4.31 9.66
C ASP A 400 9.23 2.90 9.44
N THR A 401 7.97 2.74 9.82
CA THR A 401 7.20 1.50 9.65
C THR A 401 7.13 1.08 8.18
N HIS A 402 6.90 2.03 7.26
CA HIS A 402 6.91 1.78 5.82
C HIS A 402 8.25 1.18 5.34
N GLY A 403 9.38 1.80 5.69
CA GLY A 403 10.70 1.29 5.31
C GLY A 403 11.01 -0.06 5.92
N ILE A 404 10.77 -0.24 7.23
CA ILE A 404 10.98 -1.51 7.95
C ILE A 404 10.16 -2.65 7.32
N ASN A 405 8.87 -2.42 7.06
CA ASN A 405 7.98 -3.41 6.42
C ASN A 405 8.44 -3.74 4.99
N THR A 406 8.79 -2.73 4.20
CA THR A 406 9.32 -2.94 2.84
C THR A 406 10.65 -3.70 2.86
N ALA A 407 11.52 -3.47 3.85
CA ALA A 407 12.75 -4.26 3.99
C ALA A 407 12.45 -5.73 4.35
N ARG A 408 11.46 -6.00 5.23
CA ARG A 408 10.96 -7.36 5.50
C ARG A 408 10.45 -8.03 4.23
N MET A 409 9.68 -7.33 3.41
CA MET A 409 9.24 -7.81 2.09
C MET A 409 10.44 -8.14 1.21
N ALA A 410 11.39 -7.21 1.06
CA ALA A 410 12.51 -7.33 0.14
C ALA A 410 13.38 -8.57 0.46
N LEU A 411 13.64 -8.80 1.75
CA LEU A 411 14.34 -10.00 2.27
C LEU A 411 13.68 -11.33 1.92
N VAL A 412 12.37 -11.34 1.69
CA VAL A 412 11.61 -12.57 1.39
C VAL A 412 11.39 -12.73 -0.12
N TRP A 413 11.11 -11.64 -0.84
CA TRP A 413 10.48 -11.66 -2.15
C TRP A 413 11.30 -11.10 -3.31
N MET A 414 12.41 -10.38 -3.06
CA MET A 414 13.20 -9.71 -4.11
C MET A 414 14.50 -10.43 -4.52
N ASP A 415 14.85 -11.55 -3.88
CA ASP A 415 16.07 -12.32 -4.19
C ASP A 415 17.32 -11.43 -4.27
N GLU A 416 18.17 -11.57 -5.29
CA GLU A 416 19.38 -10.74 -5.48
C GLU A 416 19.09 -9.25 -5.73
N TYR A 417 17.89 -8.89 -6.17
CA TYR A 417 17.49 -7.50 -6.47
C TYR A 417 17.31 -6.66 -5.19
N ILE A 418 17.32 -7.29 -4.01
CA ILE A 418 17.38 -6.59 -2.72
C ILE A 418 18.55 -5.61 -2.60
N ASN A 419 19.65 -5.86 -3.34
CA ASN A 419 20.80 -4.95 -3.37
C ASN A 419 20.45 -3.59 -3.98
N ILE A 420 19.52 -3.54 -4.93
CA ILE A 420 19.02 -2.29 -5.54
C ILE A 420 18.12 -1.55 -4.55
N PHE A 421 17.32 -2.28 -3.77
CA PHE A 421 16.54 -1.71 -2.67
C PHE A 421 17.44 -1.07 -1.60
N PHE A 422 18.45 -1.79 -1.11
CA PHE A 422 19.40 -1.23 -0.12
C PHE A 422 20.38 -0.19 -0.70
N LEU A 423 20.47 -0.04 -2.02
CA LEU A 423 21.17 1.10 -2.64
C LEU A 423 20.31 2.38 -2.57
N ASN A 424 18.97 2.23 -2.65
CA ASN A 424 18.01 3.32 -2.45
C ASN A 424 17.75 3.62 -0.96
N ARG A 425 17.80 2.60 -0.11
CA ARG A 425 17.56 2.65 1.34
C ARG A 425 18.72 2.03 2.14
N PRO A 426 19.93 2.62 2.09
CA PRO A 426 21.12 2.06 2.76
C PRO A 426 21.00 2.07 4.29
N ASP A 427 20.18 2.96 4.83
CA ASP A 427 19.82 3.08 6.24
C ASP A 427 19.11 1.83 6.79
N LEU A 428 18.38 1.09 5.93
CA LEU A 428 17.66 -0.11 6.31
C LEU A 428 18.51 -1.39 6.28
N LYS A 429 19.69 -1.40 5.66
CA LYS A 429 20.43 -2.65 5.34
C LYS A 429 20.76 -3.55 6.54
N PHE A 430 20.93 -2.96 7.72
CA PHE A 430 21.23 -3.67 8.97
C PHE A 430 20.31 -3.22 10.12
N HIS A 431 19.11 -2.73 9.81
CA HIS A 431 18.20 -2.15 10.80
C HIS A 431 17.58 -3.24 11.69
N ALA A 432 17.75 -3.14 13.01
CA ALA A 432 17.36 -4.18 13.95
C ALA A 432 15.84 -4.46 13.97
N ASP A 433 15.02 -3.42 13.84
CA ASP A 433 13.55 -3.53 13.88
C ASP A 433 12.94 -4.29 12.68
N ILE A 434 13.74 -4.65 11.67
CA ILE A 434 13.30 -5.58 10.61
C ILE A 434 12.87 -6.92 11.21
N GLY A 435 13.53 -7.40 12.26
CA GLY A 435 13.17 -8.65 12.93
C GLY A 435 13.33 -9.91 12.07
N ASP A 436 12.68 -11.00 12.48
CA ASP A 436 12.77 -12.30 11.80
C ASP A 436 11.75 -12.43 10.65
N VAL A 437 12.22 -12.88 9.50
CA VAL A 437 11.41 -13.16 8.29
C VAL A 437 11.32 -14.65 7.96
N THR A 438 11.89 -15.52 8.81
CA THR A 438 12.02 -16.97 8.53
C THR A 438 10.68 -17.66 8.26
N HIS A 439 9.59 -17.26 8.93
CA HIS A 439 8.25 -17.82 8.65
C HIS A 439 7.74 -17.45 7.24
N ARG A 440 8.00 -16.24 6.75
CA ARG A 440 7.66 -15.82 5.38
C ARG A 440 8.52 -16.53 4.34
N VAL A 441 9.82 -16.73 4.61
CA VAL A 441 10.71 -17.54 3.77
C VAL A 441 10.25 -19.01 3.72
N MET A 442 9.81 -19.58 4.84
CA MET A 442 9.22 -20.93 4.87
C MET A 442 7.90 -21.01 4.10
N LEU A 443 7.04 -19.99 4.19
CA LEU A 443 5.80 -19.89 3.40
C LEU A 443 6.10 -19.88 1.89
N ARG A 444 7.04 -19.03 1.44
CA ARG A 444 7.47 -18.95 0.03
C ARG A 444 7.95 -20.29 -0.51
N LYS A 445 8.73 -21.03 0.29
CA LYS A 445 9.18 -22.40 -0.02
C LYS A 445 8.02 -23.41 -0.06
N LYS A 446 7.11 -23.38 0.92
CA LYS A 446 5.94 -24.28 1.02
C LYS A 446 5.02 -24.14 -0.19
N LEU A 447 4.75 -22.90 -0.61
CA LEU A 447 3.92 -22.58 -1.78
C LEU A 447 4.64 -22.75 -3.13
N ARG A 448 5.94 -23.09 -3.13
CA ARG A 448 6.78 -23.28 -4.33
C ARG A 448 6.77 -22.07 -5.27
N CYS A 449 6.81 -20.87 -4.70
CA CYS A 449 6.73 -19.63 -5.46
C CYS A 449 7.96 -19.44 -6.36
N LYS A 450 7.78 -18.68 -7.45
CA LYS A 450 8.81 -18.32 -8.42
C LYS A 450 9.83 -17.32 -7.85
N SER A 451 10.90 -17.06 -8.59
CA SER A 451 11.88 -16.01 -8.28
C SER A 451 11.36 -14.61 -8.60
N PHE A 452 12.01 -13.58 -8.06
CA PHE A 452 11.76 -12.20 -8.44
C PHE A 452 12.19 -11.92 -9.89
N GLU A 453 13.27 -12.56 -10.37
CA GLU A 453 13.66 -12.55 -11.78
C GLU A 453 12.51 -13.04 -12.69
N TRP A 454 11.80 -14.11 -12.30
CA TRP A 454 10.63 -14.57 -13.03
C TRP A 454 9.49 -13.52 -13.00
N TYR A 455 9.24 -12.90 -11.84
CA TYR A 455 8.22 -11.85 -11.71
C TYR A 455 8.53 -10.67 -12.65
N LEU A 456 9.76 -10.16 -12.66
CA LEU A 456 10.17 -9.11 -13.58
C LEU A 456 10.02 -9.58 -15.04
N LYS A 457 10.53 -10.75 -15.42
CA LYS A 457 10.46 -11.21 -16.82
C LYS A 457 9.05 -11.52 -17.35
N ASN A 458 8.10 -11.87 -16.49
CA ASN A 458 6.78 -12.38 -16.92
C ASN A 458 5.62 -11.42 -16.59
N ILE A 459 5.70 -10.72 -15.46
CA ILE A 459 4.63 -9.86 -14.95
C ILE A 459 4.91 -8.39 -15.27
N TYR A 460 6.14 -7.94 -15.04
CA TYR A 460 6.52 -6.53 -15.21
C TYR A 460 7.87 -6.32 -15.94
N PRO A 461 8.04 -6.82 -17.17
CA PRO A 461 9.27 -6.65 -17.95
C PRO A 461 9.53 -5.20 -18.35
N GLU A 462 8.52 -4.34 -18.28
CA GLU A 462 8.65 -2.89 -18.47
C GLU A 462 9.32 -2.19 -17.28
N LYS A 463 9.60 -2.89 -16.17
CA LYS A 463 10.28 -2.31 -15.01
C LYS A 463 11.78 -2.17 -15.28
N PHE A 464 12.23 -0.92 -15.46
CA PHE A 464 13.65 -0.61 -15.57
C PHE A 464 14.47 -1.12 -14.36
N VAL A 465 15.55 -1.84 -14.64
CA VAL A 465 16.50 -2.37 -13.64
C VAL A 465 17.86 -1.70 -13.86
N PRO A 466 18.37 -0.86 -12.94
CA PRO A 466 19.56 -0.02 -13.18
C PRO A 466 20.85 -0.72 -13.64
N ASN A 467 20.96 -2.03 -13.43
CA ASN A 467 22.16 -2.83 -13.71
C ASN A 467 21.93 -3.98 -14.71
N GLN A 468 20.80 -4.01 -15.42
CA GLN A 468 20.49 -5.00 -16.46
C GLN A 468 20.22 -4.29 -17.79
N GLU A 469 20.64 -4.89 -18.91
CA GLU A 469 20.49 -4.32 -20.28
C GLU A 469 21.13 -2.93 -20.48
N VAL A 470 22.22 -2.70 -19.74
CA VAL A 470 23.04 -1.47 -19.76
C VAL A 470 24.45 -1.72 -20.27
N GLN A 471 25.03 -0.72 -20.92
CA GLN A 471 26.45 -0.66 -21.29
C GLN A 471 27.33 -0.30 -20.08
N GLY A 472 26.78 0.49 -19.15
CA GLY A 472 27.43 0.90 -17.91
C GLY A 472 26.42 1.51 -16.93
N TRP A 473 26.73 1.48 -15.64
CA TRP A 473 25.88 2.02 -14.59
C TRP A 473 26.72 2.39 -13.35
N GLY A 474 26.12 3.15 -12.43
CA GLY A 474 26.78 3.70 -11.26
C GLY A 474 26.96 5.21 -11.40
N LYS A 475 28.11 5.72 -10.96
CA LYS A 475 28.41 7.16 -10.98
C LYS A 475 28.91 7.58 -12.37
N VAL A 476 28.34 8.66 -12.91
CA VAL A 476 28.92 9.37 -14.06
C VAL A 476 29.92 10.39 -13.51
N ARG A 477 31.20 10.02 -13.47
CA ARG A 477 32.28 10.78 -12.80
C ARG A 477 33.10 11.57 -13.82
N ALA A 478 33.38 12.83 -13.53
CA ALA A 478 34.36 13.64 -14.26
C ALA A 478 35.78 13.12 -14.00
N LEU A 479 36.60 12.96 -15.05
CA LEU A 479 37.96 12.45 -14.88
C LEU A 479 38.94 13.51 -14.33
N SER A 480 38.74 14.79 -14.66
CA SER A 480 39.61 15.89 -14.24
C SER A 480 39.16 16.62 -12.96
N ALA A 481 38.01 16.25 -12.39
CA ALA A 481 37.46 16.87 -11.17
C ALA A 481 36.79 15.83 -10.25
N ASN A 482 36.69 16.09 -8.95
CA ASN A 482 35.89 15.25 -8.06
C ASN A 482 34.40 15.66 -8.12
N LEU A 483 33.81 15.59 -9.30
CA LEU A 483 32.40 15.88 -9.57
C LEU A 483 31.75 14.70 -10.28
N CYS A 484 30.52 14.39 -9.88
CA CYS A 484 29.67 13.36 -10.48
C CYS A 484 28.35 13.99 -10.89
N LEU A 485 27.72 13.43 -11.92
CA LEU A 485 26.31 13.73 -12.23
C LEU A 485 25.44 13.29 -11.03
N ASP A 486 24.51 14.15 -10.64
CA ASP A 486 23.70 13.99 -9.43
C ASP A 486 22.28 14.55 -9.69
N ASP A 487 21.25 13.89 -9.17
CA ASP A 487 19.86 14.38 -9.25
C ASP A 487 19.57 15.58 -8.32
N LEU A 488 20.53 15.98 -7.48
CA LEU A 488 20.44 17.03 -6.46
C LEU A 488 19.25 16.88 -5.52
N LEU A 489 18.77 15.65 -5.31
CA LEU A 489 17.56 15.33 -4.55
C LEU A 489 16.29 16.01 -5.11
N GLN A 490 16.27 16.31 -6.41
CA GLN A 490 15.12 16.89 -7.09
C GLN A 490 13.94 15.90 -7.15
N ASN A 491 12.74 16.45 -7.26
CA ASN A 491 11.52 15.66 -7.40
C ASN A 491 11.32 15.25 -8.88
N ASN A 492 11.25 13.92 -9.12
CA ASN A 492 11.07 13.35 -10.46
C ASN A 492 9.64 13.54 -11.05
N GLU A 493 8.68 14.09 -10.29
CA GLU A 493 7.33 14.42 -10.79
C GLU A 493 7.31 15.49 -11.89
N LYS A 494 8.39 16.29 -12.02
CA LYS A 494 8.52 17.35 -13.01
C LYS A 494 9.90 17.30 -13.64
N PRO A 495 10.08 17.78 -14.89
CA PRO A 495 11.41 17.97 -15.44
C PRO A 495 12.29 18.86 -14.55
N TYR A 496 13.54 18.45 -14.33
CA TYR A 496 14.54 19.17 -13.54
C TYR A 496 15.89 19.14 -14.25
N ASN A 497 16.79 20.08 -13.92
CA ASN A 497 18.16 20.04 -14.44
C ASN A 497 18.94 18.96 -13.68
N ALA A 498 19.66 18.09 -14.39
CA ALA A 498 20.70 17.29 -13.76
C ALA A 498 21.78 18.22 -13.21
N GLY A 499 22.33 17.94 -12.04
CA GLY A 499 23.37 18.75 -11.42
C GLY A 499 24.71 18.04 -11.31
N LEU A 500 25.70 18.76 -10.79
CA LEU A 500 26.99 18.20 -10.41
C LEU A 500 27.17 18.25 -8.89
N TYR A 501 27.59 17.13 -8.30
CA TYR A 501 27.88 17.05 -6.87
C TYR A 501 29.20 16.30 -6.62
N PRO A 502 29.91 16.54 -5.50
CA PRO A 502 31.06 15.75 -5.13
C PRO A 502 30.74 14.25 -5.13
N CYS A 503 31.54 13.48 -5.88
CA CYS A 503 31.35 12.04 -5.97
C CYS A 503 31.37 11.38 -4.58
N GLY A 504 30.30 10.66 -4.24
CA GLY A 504 30.20 9.91 -3.00
C GLY A 504 31.31 8.85 -2.90
N LYS A 505 31.78 8.57 -1.68
CA LYS A 505 32.75 7.46 -1.45
C LYS A 505 32.14 6.11 -1.83
N VAL A 506 30.88 5.91 -1.49
CA VAL A 506 30.02 4.80 -1.93
C VAL A 506 29.05 5.35 -2.97
N LEU A 507 28.53 4.48 -3.86
CA LEU A 507 27.42 4.84 -4.75
C LEU A 507 26.19 5.24 -3.91
N GLN A 508 25.60 6.39 -4.23
CA GLN A 508 24.41 6.95 -3.57
C GLN A 508 23.27 6.98 -4.59
N LYS A 509 22.01 6.96 -4.11
CA LYS A 509 20.82 7.03 -4.98
C LYS A 509 20.88 8.21 -5.97
N SER A 510 21.23 9.40 -5.49
CA SER A 510 21.28 10.62 -6.33
C SER A 510 22.31 10.55 -7.46
N GLN A 511 23.33 9.69 -7.30
CA GLN A 511 24.42 9.47 -8.26
C GLN A 511 24.29 8.14 -9.00
N LEU A 512 23.13 7.46 -8.89
CA LEU A 512 22.85 6.22 -9.62
C LEU A 512 22.28 6.57 -11.01
N PHE A 513 23.18 6.56 -11.98
CA PHE A 513 22.84 6.65 -13.39
C PHE A 513 23.13 5.33 -14.10
N SER A 514 22.47 5.14 -15.23
CA SER A 514 22.55 3.99 -16.11
C SER A 514 22.63 4.47 -17.54
N PHE A 515 23.49 3.86 -18.33
CA PHE A 515 23.62 4.08 -19.77
C PHE A 515 23.20 2.81 -20.50
N THR A 516 22.03 2.85 -21.12
CA THR A 516 21.35 1.66 -21.63
C THR A 516 21.97 1.12 -22.92
N ASN A 517 21.64 -0.12 -23.29
CA ASN A 517 22.00 -0.66 -24.61
C ASN A 517 21.41 0.16 -25.77
N SER A 518 20.24 0.76 -25.56
CA SER A 518 19.58 1.74 -26.45
C SER A 518 20.18 3.15 -26.40
N GLN A 519 21.35 3.33 -25.76
CA GLN A 519 22.09 4.59 -25.68
C GLN A 519 21.37 5.71 -24.91
N VAL A 520 20.50 5.40 -23.96
CA VAL A 520 19.84 6.39 -23.10
C VAL A 520 20.62 6.55 -21.80
N LEU A 521 20.94 7.80 -21.44
CA LEU A 521 21.47 8.15 -20.11
C LEU A 521 20.29 8.47 -19.19
N ARG A 522 20.08 7.68 -18.14
CA ARG A 522 18.91 7.80 -17.25
C ARG A 522 19.21 7.42 -15.81
N ASN A 523 18.34 7.83 -14.89
CA ASN A 523 18.16 7.16 -13.60
C ASN A 523 16.92 6.23 -13.68
N GLU A 524 16.36 5.86 -12.53
CA GLU A 524 15.18 4.98 -12.48
C GLU A 524 13.98 5.52 -13.28
N LEU A 525 13.64 6.78 -13.09
CA LEU A 525 12.39 7.40 -13.56
C LEU A 525 12.61 8.41 -14.68
N SER A 526 13.79 9.04 -14.74
CA SER A 526 14.05 10.18 -15.59
C SER A 526 15.24 9.96 -16.52
N CYS A 527 15.09 10.42 -17.75
CA CYS A 527 16.01 10.28 -18.88
C CYS A 527 16.60 11.65 -19.23
N ALA A 528 17.89 11.69 -19.56
CA ALA A 528 18.61 12.91 -19.85
C ALA A 528 18.38 13.38 -21.29
N THR A 529 17.99 14.64 -21.44
CA THR A 529 17.90 15.41 -22.70
C THR A 529 18.69 16.71 -22.55
N VAL A 530 18.83 17.50 -23.61
CA VAL A 530 19.46 18.83 -23.60
C VAL A 530 18.41 19.92 -23.79
N GLN A 531 18.42 20.92 -22.91
CA GLN A 531 17.53 22.08 -22.99
C GLN A 531 17.65 22.79 -24.35
N HIS A 532 16.53 22.87 -25.08
CA HIS A 532 16.43 23.78 -26.22
C HIS A 532 16.52 25.24 -25.76
N SER A 533 17.59 25.91 -26.15
CA SER A 533 17.85 27.33 -25.91
C SER A 533 18.41 27.96 -27.19
N GLU A 534 18.19 29.25 -27.41
CA GLU A 534 18.81 29.99 -28.52
C GLU A 534 20.29 30.32 -28.25
N SER A 535 20.69 30.34 -26.97
CA SER A 535 22.05 30.69 -26.54
C SER A 535 22.50 29.85 -25.34
N PRO A 536 23.82 29.64 -25.15
CA PRO A 536 24.35 28.92 -24.00
C PRO A 536 24.10 29.67 -22.67
N PRO A 537 24.05 28.98 -21.52
CA PRO A 537 24.38 27.56 -21.33
C PRO A 537 23.26 26.59 -21.75
N TYR A 538 23.63 25.49 -22.41
CA TYR A 538 22.74 24.38 -22.73
C TYR A 538 22.78 23.36 -21.59
N ARG A 539 21.70 23.27 -20.82
CA ARG A 539 21.62 22.40 -19.64
C ARG A 539 21.21 20.98 -20.00
N VAL A 540 21.64 20.01 -19.19
CA VAL A 540 21.08 18.65 -19.19
C VAL A 540 19.80 18.65 -18.35
N VAL A 541 18.69 18.26 -18.95
CA VAL A 541 17.38 18.19 -18.30
C VAL A 541 16.98 16.73 -18.18
N MET A 542 16.59 16.33 -16.98
CA MET A 542 16.00 15.04 -16.67
C MET A 542 14.48 15.15 -16.90
N VAL A 543 13.95 14.39 -17.86
CA VAL A 543 12.50 14.30 -18.16
C VAL A 543 11.98 12.90 -17.83
N PRO A 544 10.69 12.70 -17.52
CA PRO A 544 10.13 11.37 -17.33
C PRO A 544 10.41 10.47 -18.54
N CYS A 545 10.95 9.27 -18.31
CA CYS A 545 11.29 8.35 -19.39
C CYS A 545 10.04 7.79 -20.08
N MET A 546 10.09 7.69 -21.40
CA MET A 546 9.12 6.92 -22.20
C MET A 546 9.20 5.42 -21.88
N GLU A 547 8.09 4.68 -22.06
CA GLU A 547 7.99 3.22 -21.79
C GLU A 547 9.02 2.39 -22.56
N ASN A 548 9.38 2.80 -23.79
CA ASN A 548 10.47 2.22 -24.57
C ASN A 548 11.58 3.26 -24.72
N ASP A 549 12.80 2.89 -24.33
CA ASP A 549 13.99 3.73 -24.40
C ASP A 549 14.37 4.15 -25.82
N GLU A 550 13.94 3.43 -26.86
CA GLU A 550 14.14 3.84 -28.26
C GLU A 550 13.46 5.18 -28.61
N PHE A 551 12.47 5.61 -27.81
CA PHE A 551 11.79 6.91 -27.96
C PHE A 551 12.37 8.02 -27.06
N ASN A 552 13.30 7.71 -26.16
CA ASN A 552 14.03 8.70 -25.35
C ASN A 552 15.23 9.24 -26.16
N GLU A 553 15.75 10.43 -25.81
CA GLU A 553 16.90 11.00 -26.53
C GLU A 553 18.20 10.25 -26.23
N GLN A 554 18.94 9.93 -27.29
CA GLN A 554 20.12 9.06 -27.20
C GLN A 554 21.43 9.84 -27.04
N TRP A 555 22.38 9.24 -26.33
CA TRP A 555 23.72 9.72 -26.07
C TRP A 555 24.73 8.69 -26.56
N LYS A 556 25.83 9.12 -27.19
CA LYS A 556 26.96 8.24 -27.50
C LYS A 556 28.01 8.33 -26.41
N TYR A 557 28.66 7.21 -26.11
CA TYR A 557 29.82 7.18 -25.22
C TYR A 557 31.06 6.77 -26.00
N GLU A 558 31.80 7.75 -26.50
CA GLU A 558 32.94 7.57 -27.40
C GLU A 558 34.19 8.26 -26.84
N ALA A 559 35.29 7.51 -26.71
CA ALA A 559 36.55 8.01 -26.15
C ALA A 559 36.38 8.84 -24.85
N GLN A 560 35.57 8.34 -23.90
CA GLN A 560 35.23 8.99 -22.62
C GLN A 560 34.40 10.28 -22.73
N HIS A 561 33.86 10.64 -23.89
CA HIS A 561 32.90 11.73 -24.04
C HIS A 561 31.48 11.17 -24.02
N LEU A 562 30.58 11.82 -23.28
CA LEU A 562 29.13 11.63 -23.39
C LEU A 562 28.57 12.67 -24.36
N ILE A 563 28.19 12.23 -25.55
CA ILE A 563 27.81 13.07 -26.70
C ILE A 563 26.30 12.97 -26.91
N HIS A 564 25.55 14.06 -26.77
CA HIS A 564 24.12 14.06 -27.05
C HIS A 564 23.87 13.94 -28.56
N SER A 565 23.13 12.90 -29.00
CA SER A 565 23.05 12.54 -30.43
C SER A 565 22.34 13.58 -31.28
N ASN A 566 21.31 14.24 -30.73
CA ASN A 566 20.50 15.22 -31.46
C ASN A 566 21.20 16.57 -31.65
N THR A 567 22.09 16.95 -30.73
CA THR A 567 22.80 18.25 -30.77
C THR A 567 24.27 18.13 -31.16
N GLY A 568 24.86 16.94 -31.10
CA GLY A 568 26.30 16.71 -31.31
C GLY A 568 27.19 17.36 -30.23
N MET A 569 26.62 17.76 -29.10
CA MET A 569 27.33 18.43 -28.00
C MET A 569 27.74 17.43 -26.92
N CYS A 570 28.91 17.67 -26.31
CA CYS A 570 29.50 16.85 -25.26
C CYS A 570 29.13 17.38 -23.88
N LEU A 571 28.84 16.48 -22.93
CA LEU A 571 28.73 16.81 -21.50
C LEU A 571 30.03 17.47 -21.02
N ASP A 572 29.94 18.66 -20.43
CA ASP A 572 31.10 19.48 -20.06
C ASP A 572 30.92 20.08 -18.66
N HIS A 573 31.95 19.97 -17.81
CA HIS A 573 31.99 20.60 -16.49
C HIS A 573 32.90 21.83 -16.41
N ARG A 574 33.31 22.40 -17.56
CA ARG A 574 34.21 23.56 -17.64
C ARG A 574 33.69 24.75 -16.82
N GLY A 575 34.40 25.10 -15.75
CA GLY A 575 34.05 26.21 -14.87
C GLY A 575 32.92 25.92 -13.87
N LEU A 576 32.32 24.73 -13.92
CA LEU A 576 31.25 24.31 -13.01
C LEU A 576 31.79 23.77 -11.68
N LYS A 577 30.95 23.82 -10.66
CA LYS A 577 31.22 23.44 -9.27
C LYS A 577 30.11 22.53 -8.74
N SER A 578 30.24 22.12 -7.48
CA SER A 578 29.16 21.48 -6.73
C SER A 578 27.90 22.37 -6.74
N LEU A 579 26.74 21.74 -6.94
CA LEU A 579 25.40 22.34 -7.04
C LEU A 579 25.11 23.15 -8.31
N ASP A 580 26.05 23.24 -9.27
CA ASP A 580 25.75 23.83 -10.57
C ASP A 580 24.99 22.83 -11.48
N ASP A 581 24.12 23.36 -12.34
CA ASP A 581 23.45 22.58 -13.40
C ASP A 581 24.49 21.97 -14.36
N ALA A 582 24.38 20.67 -14.64
CA ALA A 582 25.18 19.99 -15.66
C ALA A 582 24.85 20.54 -17.06
N GLN A 583 25.87 20.69 -17.90
CA GLN A 583 25.77 21.39 -19.19
C GLN A 583 26.43 20.60 -20.32
N VAL A 584 26.06 20.93 -21.55
CA VAL A 584 26.74 20.46 -22.76
C VAL A 584 27.36 21.62 -23.53
N ALA A 585 28.48 21.34 -24.19
CA ALA A 585 29.24 22.27 -25.01
C ALA A 585 29.66 21.61 -26.33
N PRO A 586 30.11 22.37 -27.35
CA PRO A 586 30.72 21.79 -28.54
C PRO A 586 31.85 20.82 -28.17
N CYS A 587 31.85 19.64 -28.79
CA CYS A 587 32.82 18.60 -28.48
C CYS A 587 34.26 19.01 -28.86
N ASP A 588 35.17 18.89 -27.90
CA ASP A 588 36.58 19.20 -28.03
C ASP A 588 37.40 18.00 -27.51
N SER A 589 38.04 17.28 -28.44
CA SER A 589 38.82 16.07 -28.12
C SER A 589 40.01 16.32 -27.19
N HIS A 590 40.43 17.57 -26.98
CA HIS A 590 41.48 17.95 -26.04
C HIS A 590 40.94 18.50 -24.71
N SER A 591 39.61 18.56 -24.54
CA SER A 591 38.98 19.07 -23.32
C SER A 591 38.94 18.02 -22.21
N GLU A 592 39.83 18.16 -21.23
CA GLU A 592 39.81 17.36 -19.99
C GLU A 592 38.51 17.53 -19.18
N SER A 593 37.74 18.60 -19.41
CA SER A 593 36.44 18.82 -18.74
C SER A 593 35.25 18.13 -19.43
N GLN A 594 35.48 17.50 -20.59
CA GLN A 594 34.50 16.68 -21.32
C GLN A 594 34.77 15.17 -21.20
N ARG A 595 35.69 14.77 -20.31
CA ARG A 595 36.08 13.38 -20.07
C ARG A 595 35.37 12.82 -18.84
N TRP A 596 34.56 11.78 -19.05
CA TRP A 596 33.72 11.14 -18.05
C TRP A 596 33.95 9.63 -18.00
N SER A 597 33.75 9.03 -16.83
CA SER A 597 33.70 7.58 -16.60
C SER A 597 32.34 7.17 -16.03
N LEU A 598 31.93 5.92 -16.29
CA LEU A 598 30.84 5.26 -15.59
C LEU A 598 31.44 4.23 -14.62
N GLU A 599 31.28 4.46 -13.32
CA GLU A 599 31.95 3.71 -12.25
C GLU A 599 30.95 3.07 -11.27
N HIS A 600 31.10 1.78 -11.02
CA HIS A 600 30.39 1.03 -9.98
C HIS A 600 31.37 0.43 -8.95
#